data_AF-A0A9E5N524-F1
#
_entry.id   AF-A0A9E5N524-F1
#
_cell.length_a   1.000
_cell.length_b   1.000
_cell.length_c   1.000
_cell.angle_alpha   90.00
_cell.angle_beta   90.00
_cell.angle_gamma   90.00
#
_symmetry.space_group_name_H-M   'P 1'
#
loop_
_entity.id
_entity.type
_entity.pdbx_description
1 polymer ?
#
loop_
_entity_poly.entity_id
_entity_poly.type
_entity_poly.pdbx_seq_one_letter_code
_entity_poly.pdbx_strand_id
1 'polypeptide(L)'
;MLAELKEEFADGVLEGSEEGNQTTLTIRPSLLLDVSQHIRGAGFEYPADITAVDDGESLCAVYRIYSVERNHHVVLKVPVARKGGRLPTVSHIWKGANWFEREVFDLFGVVFEGHPDLRRILLPADWEGGHPLLKE
;
A
#
# COMPACT_ATOMS: atom_id res chain seq x y z
N MET A 1 15.99 -0.13 -10.93
CA MET A 1 15.24 -0.29 -9.67
C MET A 1 14.51 -1.62 -9.66
N LEU A 2 13.81 -1.99 -10.74
CA LEU A 2 13.09 -3.27 -10.80
C LEU A 2 13.99 -4.50 -10.66
N ALA A 3 15.11 -4.54 -11.37
CA ALA A 3 16.03 -5.69 -11.32
C ALA A 3 16.57 -5.93 -9.92
N GLU A 4 17.01 -4.88 -9.24
CA GLU A 4 17.49 -4.89 -7.86
C GLU A 4 16.42 -5.43 -6.90
N LEU A 5 15.20 -4.88 -6.94
CA LEU A 5 14.11 -5.31 -6.07
C LEU A 5 13.68 -6.77 -6.36
N LYS A 6 13.75 -7.22 -7.61
CA LYS A 6 13.46 -8.63 -7.97
C LYS A 6 14.56 -9.58 -7.50
N GLU A 7 15.81 -9.14 -7.50
CA GLU A 7 16.93 -9.95 -7.03
C GLU A 7 16.90 -10.11 -5.51
N GLU A 8 16.72 -9.00 -4.79
CA GLU A 8 16.74 -8.99 -3.33
C GLU A 8 15.50 -9.65 -2.71
N PHE A 9 14.33 -9.49 -3.33
CA PHE A 9 13.05 -9.99 -2.80
C PHE A 9 12.42 -11.11 -3.65
N ALA A 10 13.24 -11.88 -4.35
CA ALA A 10 12.84 -12.85 -5.38
C ALA A 10 11.67 -13.76 -4.97
N ASP A 11 11.66 -14.28 -3.74
CA ASP A 11 10.68 -15.26 -3.26
C ASP A 11 9.27 -14.70 -3.00
N GLY A 12 9.11 -13.38 -2.97
CA GLY A 12 7.81 -12.74 -2.72
C GLY A 12 7.38 -11.69 -3.74
N VAL A 13 8.16 -11.45 -4.79
CA VAL A 13 7.71 -10.66 -5.95
C VAL A 13 6.88 -11.58 -6.86
N LEU A 14 5.60 -11.23 -7.03
CA LEU A 14 4.67 -11.95 -7.90
C LEU A 14 4.79 -11.47 -9.35
N GLU A 15 4.87 -10.15 -9.52
CA GLU A 15 4.96 -9.51 -10.83
C GLU A 15 5.77 -8.21 -10.72
N GLY A 16 6.31 -7.74 -11.85
CA GLY A 16 6.84 -6.38 -11.87
C GLY A 16 7.19 -5.87 -13.25
N SER A 17 6.96 -4.57 -13.44
CA SER A 17 7.14 -3.83 -14.68
C SER A 17 7.83 -2.48 -14.45
N GLU A 18 8.41 -1.93 -15.51
CA GLU A 18 8.95 -0.58 -15.55
C GLU A 18 8.36 0.15 -16.75
N GLU A 19 7.75 1.31 -16.49
CA GLU A 19 7.13 2.17 -17.49
C GLU A 19 7.54 3.61 -17.23
N GLY A 20 8.34 4.18 -18.13
CA GLY A 20 8.89 5.53 -17.95
C GLY A 20 9.68 5.65 -16.64
N ASN A 21 9.26 6.58 -15.77
CA ASN A 21 9.85 6.81 -14.46
C ASN A 21 9.10 6.09 -13.32
N GLN A 22 8.39 4.99 -13.62
CA GLN A 22 7.66 4.21 -12.64
C GLN A 22 8.10 2.75 -12.66
N THR A 23 8.49 2.25 -11.50
CA THR A 23 8.66 0.81 -11.23
C THR A 23 7.43 0.31 -10.48
N THR A 24 6.77 -0.72 -11.00
CA THR A 24 5.62 -1.34 -10.34
C THR A 24 5.96 -2.77 -9.94
N LEU A 25 5.63 -3.15 -8.72
CA LEU A 25 5.82 -4.50 -8.20
C LEU A 25 4.53 -4.99 -7.55
N THR A 26 4.10 -6.20 -7.90
CA THR A 26 3.11 -6.93 -7.11
C THR A 26 3.87 -7.84 -6.15
N ILE A 27 3.68 -7.65 -4.85
CA ILE A 27 4.42 -8.37 -3.80
C ILE A 27 3.48 -9.08 -2.83
N ARG A 28 3.96 -10.16 -2.21
CA ARG A 28 3.25 -10.81 -1.10
C ARG A 28 3.13 -9.84 0.09
N PRO A 29 2.01 -9.87 0.84
CA PRO A 29 1.84 -9.07 2.07
C PRO A 29 2.99 -9.17 3.07
N SER A 30 3.61 -10.35 3.18
CA SER A 30 4.72 -10.61 4.08
C SER A 30 5.95 -9.74 3.79
N LEU A 31 6.11 -9.24 2.56
CA LEU A 31 7.25 -8.41 2.16
C LEU A 31 6.99 -6.91 2.29
N LEU A 32 5.78 -6.48 2.63
CA LEU A 32 5.41 -5.07 2.61
C LEU A 32 6.37 -4.22 3.46
N LEU A 33 6.69 -4.66 4.68
CA LEU A 33 7.60 -3.90 5.55
C LEU A 33 9.03 -3.88 5.03
N ASP A 34 9.57 -5.03 4.67
CA ASP A 34 10.98 -5.14 4.25
C ASP A 34 11.24 -4.34 2.97
N VAL A 35 10.35 -4.48 1.96
CA VAL A 35 10.43 -3.69 0.72
C VAL A 35 10.27 -2.21 1.01
N SER A 36 9.33 -1.84 1.90
CA SER A 36 9.11 -0.43 2.26
C SER A 36 10.33 0.21 2.93
N GLN A 37 10.97 -0.51 3.85
CA GLN A 37 12.20 -0.07 4.50
C GLN A 37 13.35 0.07 3.50
N HIS A 38 13.48 -0.89 2.59
CA HIS A 38 14.50 -0.85 1.53
C HIS A 38 14.33 0.37 0.63
N ILE A 39 13.13 0.58 0.06
CA ILE A 39 12.92 1.71 -0.85
C ILE A 39 13.03 3.05 -0.11
N ARG A 40 12.63 3.13 1.16
CA ARG A 40 12.86 4.30 1.99
C ARG A 40 14.35 4.60 2.10
N GLY A 41 15.18 3.58 2.36
CA GLY A 41 16.64 3.69 2.39
C GLY A 41 17.26 4.08 1.04
N ALA A 42 16.62 3.70 -0.07
CA ALA A 42 17.03 4.04 -1.43
C ALA A 42 16.62 5.46 -1.90
N GLY A 43 15.98 6.26 -1.02
CA GLY A 43 15.60 7.65 -1.29
C GLY A 43 14.15 7.85 -1.76
N PHE A 44 13.25 6.87 -1.55
CA PHE A 44 11.82 7.02 -1.80
C PHE A 44 11.12 7.55 -0.56
N GLU A 45 11.07 8.88 -0.47
CA GLU A 45 10.71 9.55 0.77
C GLU A 45 9.27 10.06 0.82
N TYR A 46 8.64 10.25 -0.34
CA TYR A 46 7.35 10.90 -0.45
C TYR A 46 6.24 9.87 -0.72
N PRO A 47 5.38 9.54 0.27
CA PRO A 47 4.20 8.72 0.01
C PRO A 47 3.21 9.56 -0.82
N ALA A 48 3.23 9.39 -2.13
CA ALA A 48 2.42 10.18 -3.04
C ALA A 48 0.95 9.82 -2.95
N ASP A 49 0.66 8.53 -2.75
CA ASP A 49 -0.68 8.01 -2.50
C ASP A 49 -0.58 6.60 -1.88
N ILE A 50 -1.54 6.26 -1.01
CA ILE A 50 -1.77 4.87 -0.58
C ILE A 50 -3.28 4.63 -0.63
N THR A 51 -3.70 3.67 -1.45
CA THR A 51 -5.12 3.40 -1.69
C THR A 51 -5.37 1.89 -1.79
N ALA A 52 -6.59 1.48 -2.10
CA ALA A 52 -6.89 0.11 -2.49
C ALA A 52 -7.77 0.05 -3.75
N VAL A 53 -7.70 -1.07 -4.46
CA VAL A 53 -8.48 -1.33 -5.67
C VAL A 53 -9.23 -2.65 -5.48
N ASP A 54 -10.55 -2.61 -5.56
CA ASP A 54 -11.43 -3.78 -5.62
C ASP A 54 -11.98 -3.94 -7.04
N ASP A 55 -11.67 -5.05 -7.69
CA ASP A 55 -12.20 -5.38 -9.01
C ASP A 55 -13.50 -6.20 -8.96
N GLY A 56 -13.95 -6.63 -7.76
CA GLY A 56 -15.11 -7.49 -7.57
C GLY A 56 -14.76 -8.96 -7.40
N GLU A 57 -13.50 -9.34 -7.61
CA GLU A 57 -12.95 -10.67 -7.35
C GLU A 57 -11.80 -10.60 -6.35
N SER A 58 -10.95 -9.57 -6.47
CA SER A 58 -9.74 -9.34 -5.71
C SER A 58 -9.67 -7.93 -5.14
N LEU A 59 -9.02 -7.79 -3.97
CA LEU A 59 -8.69 -6.52 -3.36
C LEU A 59 -7.17 -6.39 -3.26
N CYS A 60 -6.66 -5.22 -3.63
CA CYS A 60 -5.23 -4.95 -3.64
C CYS A 60 -4.96 -3.57 -3.03
N ALA A 61 -4.12 -3.52 -2.00
CA ALA A 61 -3.60 -2.25 -1.49
C ALA A 61 -2.46 -1.76 -2.40
N VAL A 62 -2.47 -0.48 -2.75
CA VAL A 62 -1.52 0.13 -3.68
C VAL A 62 -0.79 1.26 -2.97
N TYR A 63 0.53 1.16 -2.90
CA TYR A 63 1.41 2.15 -2.29
C TYR A 63 2.23 2.80 -3.39
N ARG A 64 2.03 4.09 -3.64
CA ARG A 64 2.83 4.85 -4.61
C ARG A 64 3.76 5.79 -3.87
N ILE A 65 5.05 5.46 -3.86
CA ILE A 65 6.09 6.25 -3.20
C ILE A 65 6.96 6.89 -4.27
N TYR A 66 7.29 8.17 -4.09
CA TYR A 66 8.05 8.97 -5.02
C TYR A 66 9.40 9.37 -4.42
N SER A 67 10.42 9.37 -5.26
CA SER A 67 11.72 9.96 -4.99
C SER A 67 11.86 11.24 -5.82
N VAL A 68 11.91 12.39 -5.14
CA VAL A 68 12.09 13.70 -5.78
C VAL A 68 13.45 13.79 -6.46
N GLU A 69 14.50 13.33 -5.78
CA GLU A 69 15.88 13.36 -6.28
C GLU A 69 16.04 12.53 -7.56
N ARG A 70 15.42 11.35 -7.60
CA ARG A 70 15.49 10.44 -8.76
C ARG A 70 14.45 10.76 -9.83
N ASN A 71 13.48 11.63 -9.53
CA ASN A 71 12.28 11.83 -10.33
C ASN A 71 11.60 10.50 -10.72
N HIS A 72 11.47 9.57 -9.75
CA HIS A 72 11.04 8.19 -10.00
C HIS A 72 10.01 7.72 -8.98
N HIS A 73 9.05 6.91 -9.42
CA HIS A 73 8.02 6.28 -8.60
C HIS A 73 8.30 4.79 -8.39
N VAL A 74 8.05 4.31 -7.18
CA VAL A 74 7.85 2.89 -6.90
C VAL A 74 6.40 2.69 -6.49
N VAL A 75 5.72 1.78 -7.18
CA VAL A 75 4.34 1.36 -6.90
C VAL A 75 4.37 -0.08 -6.38
N LEU A 76 3.97 -0.28 -5.13
CA LEU A 76 3.79 -1.60 -4.54
C LEU A 76 2.31 -1.96 -4.56
N LYS A 77 1.98 -3.06 -5.24
CA LYS A 77 0.65 -3.68 -5.25
C LYS A 77 0.70 -4.88 -4.29
N VAL A 78 -0.17 -4.87 -3.30
CA VAL A 78 -0.20 -5.87 -2.23
C VAL A 78 -1.59 -6.51 -2.18
N PRO A 79 -1.74 -7.74 -2.72
CA PRO A 79 -3.00 -8.46 -2.65
C PRO A 79 -3.41 -8.68 -1.20
N VAL A 80 -4.67 -8.41 -0.88
CA VAL A 80 -5.22 -8.51 0.47
C VAL A 80 -6.60 -9.17 0.42
N ALA A 81 -6.95 -9.92 1.47
CA ALA A 81 -8.25 -10.57 1.52
C ALA A 81 -9.38 -9.51 1.53
N ARG A 82 -10.38 -9.67 0.65
CA ARG A 82 -11.57 -8.80 0.59
C ARG A 82 -12.32 -8.73 1.91
N LYS A 83 -12.40 -9.85 2.63
CA LYS A 83 -13.02 -9.94 3.96
C LYS A 83 -11.97 -10.16 5.03
N GLY A 84 -11.92 -9.24 6.00
CA GLY A 84 -11.00 -9.33 7.13
C GLY A 84 -9.53 -9.21 6.72
N GLY A 85 -9.25 -8.52 5.62
CA GLY A 85 -7.90 -8.24 5.14
C GLY A 85 -7.07 -7.45 6.14
N ARG A 86 -5.82 -7.87 6.35
CA ARG A 86 -4.90 -7.27 7.30
C ARG A 86 -3.55 -7.05 6.65
N LEU A 87 -2.94 -5.89 6.89
CA LEU A 87 -1.59 -5.56 6.47
C LEU A 87 -0.87 -4.88 7.64
N PRO A 88 0.46 -4.98 7.76
CA PRO A 88 1.20 -4.15 8.70
C PRO A 88 1.14 -2.67 8.27
N THR A 89 1.08 -1.75 9.23
CA THR A 89 1.18 -0.31 8.93
C THR A 89 2.58 0.07 8.44
N VAL A 90 2.65 0.97 7.46
CA VAL A 90 3.88 1.64 7.04
C VAL A 90 3.98 3.07 7.58
N SER A 91 3.04 3.50 8.43
CA SER A 91 3.04 4.85 9.04
C SER A 91 4.27 5.17 9.88
N HIS A 92 4.95 4.16 10.40
CA HIS A 92 6.23 4.31 11.11
C HIS A 92 7.42 4.53 10.15
N ILE A 93 7.30 4.12 8.89
CA ILE A 93 8.29 4.34 7.81
C ILE A 93 8.03 5.70 7.16
N TRP A 94 6.78 5.95 6.77
CA TRP A 94 6.33 7.24 6.23
C TRP A 94 5.18 7.79 7.07
N LYS A 95 5.43 8.83 7.85
CA LYS A 95 4.41 9.45 8.72
C LYS A 95 3.13 9.86 7.97
N GLY A 96 3.25 10.27 6.71
CA GLY A 96 2.11 10.63 5.86
C GLY A 96 1.15 9.46 5.59
N ALA A 97 1.64 8.21 5.63
CA ALA A 97 0.82 7.03 5.42
C ALA A 97 -0.29 6.86 6.46
N ASN A 98 -0.17 7.48 7.64
CA ASN A 98 -1.22 7.44 8.67
C ASN A 98 -2.60 7.86 8.15
N TRP A 99 -2.65 8.92 7.35
CA TRP A 99 -3.90 9.44 6.83
C TRP A 99 -4.48 8.53 5.74
N PHE A 100 -3.62 8.08 4.83
CA PHE A 100 -4.02 7.19 3.75
C PHE A 100 -4.47 5.81 4.25
N GLU A 101 -3.78 5.21 5.21
CA GLU A 101 -4.17 3.93 5.80
C GLU A 101 -5.52 4.02 6.51
N ARG A 102 -5.84 5.17 7.14
CA ARG A 102 -7.18 5.42 7.69
C ARG A 102 -8.26 5.55 6.61
N GLU A 103 -7.96 6.21 5.51
CA GLU A 103 -8.87 6.32 4.37
C GLU A 103 -9.15 4.93 3.77
N VAL A 104 -8.12 4.13 3.53
CA VAL A 104 -8.26 2.76 3.03
C VAL A 104 -9.06 1.89 4.02
N PHE A 105 -8.82 2.02 5.31
CA PHE A 105 -9.62 1.35 6.34
C PHE A 105 -11.09 1.76 6.27
N ASP A 106 -11.38 3.06 6.17
CA ASP A 106 -12.75 3.57 6.19
C ASP A 106 -13.53 3.13 4.95
N LEU A 107 -12.90 3.20 3.77
CA LEU A 107 -13.54 2.97 2.48
C LEU A 107 -13.53 1.52 1.99
N PHE A 108 -12.48 0.74 2.34
CA PHE A 108 -12.27 -0.64 1.88
C PHE A 108 -12.18 -1.68 3.01
N GLY A 109 -12.09 -1.26 4.27
CA GLY A 109 -12.09 -2.19 5.40
C GLY A 109 -10.78 -2.96 5.64
N VAL A 110 -9.68 -2.55 4.99
CA VAL A 110 -8.36 -3.13 5.27
C VAL A 110 -7.89 -2.68 6.64
N VAL A 111 -7.53 -3.64 7.50
CA VAL A 111 -7.02 -3.36 8.85
C VAL A 111 -5.50 -3.26 8.84
N PHE A 112 -4.97 -2.13 9.30
CA PHE A 112 -3.52 -1.89 9.40
C PHE A 112 -3.00 -2.18 10.81
N GLU A 113 -2.25 -3.27 10.96
CA GLU A 113 -1.71 -3.72 12.24
C GLU A 113 -0.56 -2.83 12.70
N GLY A 114 -0.58 -2.44 13.99
CA GLY A 114 0.40 -1.52 14.57
C GLY A 114 0.13 -0.04 14.28
N HIS A 115 -0.96 0.29 13.58
CA HIS A 115 -1.32 1.68 13.28
C HIS A 115 -1.67 2.48 14.55
N PRO A 116 -1.15 3.71 14.75
CA PRO A 116 -1.28 4.42 16.02
C PRO A 116 -2.69 5.00 16.30
N ASP A 117 -3.47 5.31 15.26
CA ASP A 117 -4.86 5.83 15.38
C ASP A 117 -5.74 5.30 14.24
N LEU A 118 -6.00 3.98 14.21
CA LEU A 118 -6.81 3.40 13.14
C LEU A 118 -8.30 3.56 13.45
N ARG A 119 -8.89 4.59 12.87
CA ARG A 119 -10.33 4.89 12.95
C ARG A 119 -10.79 5.58 11.68
N ARG A 120 -12.11 5.54 11.45
CA ARG A 120 -12.79 6.21 10.33
C ARG A 120 -12.38 7.69 10.22
N ILE A 121 -12.43 8.23 9.01
CA ILE A 121 -11.97 9.60 8.73
C ILE A 121 -12.86 10.35 7.74
N LEU A 122 -13.39 9.68 6.73
CA LEU A 122 -14.24 10.30 5.70
C LEU A 122 -15.72 10.07 5.99
N LEU A 123 -16.09 8.88 6.44
CA LEU A 123 -17.48 8.52 6.65
C LEU A 123 -18.03 9.11 7.95
N PRO A 124 -19.33 9.45 7.98
CA PRO A 124 -19.99 9.92 9.20
C PRO A 124 -19.79 8.94 10.37
N ALA A 125 -19.77 9.47 11.59
CA ALA A 125 -19.54 8.67 12.80
C ALA A 125 -20.65 7.62 13.04
N ASP A 126 -21.85 7.87 12.53
CA ASP A 126 -23.04 7.03 12.58
C ASP A 126 -23.22 6.16 11.32
N TRP A 127 -22.19 6.03 10.47
CA TRP A 127 -22.28 5.21 9.26
C TRP A 127 -22.35 3.70 9.55
N GLU A 128 -23.45 3.08 9.13
CA GLU A 128 -23.70 1.63 9.29
C GLU A 128 -23.48 0.83 7.99
N GLY A 129 -23.36 1.49 6.83
CA GLY A 129 -23.30 0.86 5.50
C GLY A 129 -21.98 0.15 5.14
N GLY A 130 -21.17 -0.23 6.12
CA GLY A 130 -19.91 -0.94 5.90
C GLY A 130 -18.84 -0.09 5.21
N HIS A 131 -18.27 -0.62 4.12
CA HIS A 131 -17.14 -0.07 3.36
C HIS A 131 -17.57 0.21 1.91
N PRO A 132 -17.89 1.47 1.56
CA PRO A 132 -18.62 1.80 0.33
C PRO A 132 -17.84 1.58 -0.97
N LEU A 133 -16.51 1.42 -0.92
CA LEU A 133 -15.70 1.13 -2.11
C LEU A 133 -15.37 -0.36 -2.27
N LEU A 134 -15.85 -1.23 -1.37
CA LEU A 134 -15.91 -2.67 -1.64
C LEU A 134 -17.07 -2.98 -2.57
N LYS A 135 -16.80 -3.70 -3.65
CA LYS A 135 -17.81 -4.16 -4.60
C LYS A 135 -18.54 -5.38 -4.05
N GLU A 136 -19.80 -5.54 -4.47
CA GLU A 136 -20.58 -6.77 -4.25
C GLU A 136 -20.19 -7.87 -5.24
#